data_AF-A0A5M8PA25-F1
#
_entry.id   AF-A0A5M8PA25-F1
#
_cell.length_a   1.000
_cell.length_b   1.000
_cell.length_c   1.000
_cell.angle_alpha   90.00
_cell.angle_beta   90.00
_cell.angle_gamma   90.00
#
_symmetry.space_group_name_H-M   'P 1'
#
loop_
_entity.id
_entity.type
_entity.pdbx_description
1 polymer ?
#
loop_
_entity_poly.entity_id
_entity_poly.type
_entity_poly.pdbx_seq_one_letter_code
_entity_poly.pdbx_strand_id
1 'polypeptide(L)'
;MKKAAFSVVPACNSGNFSGLVPALALICLILPACVVREGGGEKLAAATVDNSLITGSIKRSAPAPVDPQSAPDNAVILAKFVTLEQQNGHRKSLAWENTATGSRGIISALGQPGKGKAAGTCRLFQTTRESFDGIGLYKGEACRYGRQPWVLSFLREE
;
A
#
# COMPACT_ATOMS: atom_id res chain seq x y z
N MET A 1 -28.50 -1.22 30.11
CA MET A 1 -28.44 -2.41 31.00
C MET A 1 -28.82 -3.65 30.20
N LYS A 2 -28.14 -4.78 30.44
CA LYS A 2 -28.33 -6.16 29.90
C LYS A 2 -27.79 -6.39 28.47
N LYS A 3 -26.56 -6.88 28.27
CA LYS A 3 -26.00 -8.25 28.37
C LYS A 3 -26.67 -9.31 27.46
N ALA A 4 -25.89 -9.70 26.43
CA ALA A 4 -25.56 -11.04 25.92
C ALA A 4 -26.67 -12.03 25.52
N ALA A 5 -26.53 -12.63 24.33
CA ALA A 5 -26.21 -14.06 24.20
C ALA A 5 -25.90 -14.45 22.73
N PHE A 6 -24.69 -14.94 22.50
CA PHE A 6 -24.36 -15.87 21.42
C PHE A 6 -25.06 -17.20 21.70
N SER A 7 -25.60 -17.87 20.67
CA SER A 7 -25.80 -19.32 20.70
C SER A 7 -25.52 -19.91 19.33
N VAL A 8 -24.41 -20.65 19.26
CA VAL A 8 -24.16 -21.73 18.29
C VAL A 8 -24.94 -22.96 18.77
N VAL A 9 -25.41 -23.80 17.84
CA VAL A 9 -25.40 -25.29 17.83
C VAL A 9 -26.41 -25.81 16.79
N PRO A 10 -26.14 -26.97 16.14
CA PRO A 10 -26.50 -27.28 14.77
C PRO A 10 -27.68 -28.25 14.63
N ALA A 11 -28.12 -28.50 13.39
CA ALA A 11 -28.86 -29.71 13.07
C ALA A 11 -28.57 -30.14 11.62
N CYS A 12 -27.86 -31.27 11.50
CA CYS A 12 -27.83 -32.09 10.29
C CYS A 12 -29.27 -32.51 9.97
N ASN A 13 -29.78 -32.14 8.79
CA ASN A 13 -31.05 -32.67 8.31
C ASN A 13 -30.80 -34.00 7.60
N SER A 14 -31.44 -35.04 8.12
CA SER A 14 -31.53 -36.38 7.54
C SER A 14 -32.93 -36.55 6.97
N GLY A 15 -33.03 -37.01 5.73
CA GLY A 15 -34.30 -37.23 5.06
C GLY A 15 -34.15 -38.13 3.83
N ASN A 16 -34.36 -39.42 4.06
CA ASN A 16 -34.44 -40.53 3.08
C ASN A 16 -35.63 -40.40 2.12
N PHE A 17 -35.54 -40.98 0.92
CA PHE A 17 -36.59 -41.77 0.22
C PHE A 17 -35.92 -42.52 -0.95
N SER A 18 -35.59 -43.81 -0.79
CA SER A 18 -36.35 -45.01 -1.23
C SER A 18 -36.36 -45.26 -2.75
N GLY A 19 -35.72 -46.38 -3.19
CA GLY A 19 -35.87 -46.87 -4.56
C GLY A 19 -34.85 -47.93 -5.05
N LEU A 20 -34.84 -49.12 -4.45
CA LEU A 20 -34.82 -50.45 -5.10
C LEU A 20 -33.88 -50.70 -6.32
N VAL A 21 -32.70 -51.29 -6.12
CA VAL A 21 -32.11 -52.36 -6.98
C VAL A 21 -31.16 -53.23 -6.14
N PRO A 22 -31.47 -54.50 -5.83
CA PRO A 22 -30.53 -55.42 -5.19
C PRO A 22 -29.78 -56.26 -6.22
N ALA A 23 -28.59 -56.71 -5.82
CA ALA A 23 -27.83 -57.82 -6.40
C ALA A 23 -27.21 -57.61 -7.80
N LEU A 24 -26.06 -56.93 -7.83
CA LEU A 24 -24.95 -57.37 -8.68
C LEU A 24 -23.62 -56.91 -8.05
N ALA A 25 -22.71 -57.86 -7.80
CA ALA A 25 -21.28 -57.69 -7.56
C ALA A 25 -20.91 -56.79 -6.35
N LEU A 26 -20.68 -57.29 -5.13
CA LEU A 26 -19.68 -58.31 -4.78
C LEU A 26 -18.43 -58.29 -5.68
N ILE A 27 -17.77 -57.13 -5.81
CA ILE A 27 -16.35 -56.97 -6.19
C ILE A 27 -15.97 -55.50 -5.86
N CYS A 28 -14.74 -55.27 -5.40
CA CYS A 28 -14.15 -53.97 -4.97
C CYS A 28 -14.20 -53.60 -3.48
N LEU A 29 -14.24 -54.62 -2.61
CA LEU A 29 -13.77 -54.49 -1.23
C LEU A 29 -12.29 -54.91 -1.14
N ILE A 30 -11.35 -54.10 -1.66
CA ILE A 30 -9.94 -54.12 -1.21
C ILE A 30 -9.16 -52.91 -1.75
N LEU A 31 -8.46 -52.24 -0.82
CA LEU A 31 -7.44 -51.18 -0.93
C LEU A 31 -7.95 -49.72 -0.87
N PRO A 32 -8.01 -49.10 0.34
CA PRO A 32 -7.76 -47.67 0.43
C PRO A 32 -6.31 -47.43 -0.01
N ALA A 33 -6.12 -46.96 -1.23
CA ALA A 33 -4.86 -46.38 -1.64
C ALA A 33 -4.57 -45.19 -0.70
N CYS A 34 -3.55 -45.33 0.13
CA CYS A 34 -2.89 -44.20 0.76
C CYS A 34 -2.36 -43.28 -0.34
N VAL A 35 -3.16 -42.29 -0.73
CA VAL A 35 -2.67 -41.05 -1.33
C VAL A 35 -2.95 -39.93 -0.34
N VAL A 36 -2.24 -39.97 0.79
CA VAL A 36 -1.83 -38.71 1.42
C VAL A 36 -0.72 -38.16 0.53
N ARG A 37 -1.17 -37.40 -0.46
CA ARG A 37 -0.50 -36.24 -1.03
C ARG A 37 0.74 -35.88 -0.23
N GLU A 38 1.92 -36.07 -0.82
CA GLU A 38 3.15 -35.43 -0.38
C GLU A 38 2.85 -33.93 -0.31
N GLY A 39 2.58 -33.47 0.92
CA GLY A 39 2.58 -32.07 1.24
C GLY A 39 3.95 -31.56 0.87
N GLY A 40 3.97 -30.66 -0.11
CA GLY A 40 5.12 -29.88 -0.51
C GLY A 40 5.86 -29.41 0.73
N GLY A 41 6.96 -30.09 0.98
CA GLY A 41 7.98 -29.74 1.94
C GLY A 41 9.24 -29.49 1.16
N GLU A 42 9.20 -28.57 0.19
CA GLU A 42 10.38 -27.83 -0.17
C GLU A 42 10.83 -27.11 1.10
N LYS A 43 11.66 -27.79 1.88
CA LYS A 43 12.51 -27.12 2.84
C LYS A 43 13.44 -26.27 1.99
N LEU A 44 13.00 -25.06 1.63
CA LEU A 44 13.88 -23.90 1.64
C LEU A 44 14.40 -23.84 3.07
N ALA A 45 15.42 -24.65 3.33
CA ALA A 45 16.21 -24.63 4.52
C ALA A 45 16.63 -23.19 4.67
N ALA A 46 16.06 -22.53 5.69
CA ALA A 46 16.47 -21.27 6.28
C ALA A 46 17.58 -20.57 5.48
N ALA A 47 17.23 -20.02 4.31
CA ALA A 47 18.00 -18.94 3.75
C ALA A 47 17.66 -17.78 4.66
N THR A 48 18.34 -17.74 5.81
CA THR A 48 18.47 -16.53 6.61
C THR A 48 18.82 -15.46 5.61
N VAL A 49 17.89 -14.54 5.36
CA VAL A 49 18.15 -13.39 4.50
C VAL A 49 19.35 -12.70 5.12
N ASP A 50 20.53 -12.89 4.50
CA ASP A 50 21.79 -12.35 4.96
C ASP A 50 21.72 -10.84 4.79
N ASN A 51 21.28 -10.16 5.85
CA ASN A 51 21.30 -8.69 5.93
C ASN A 51 22.73 -8.15 6.14
N SER A 52 23.73 -9.03 6.09
CA SER A 52 25.17 -8.74 6.15
C SER A 52 25.64 -7.83 5.00
N LEU A 53 24.93 -7.83 3.87
CA LEU A 53 25.26 -7.00 2.71
C LEU A 53 24.33 -5.78 2.52
N ILE A 54 23.94 -5.11 3.61
CA ILE A 54 23.46 -3.72 3.52
C ILE A 54 24.68 -2.81 3.31
N THR A 55 24.97 -2.52 2.04
CA THR A 55 25.97 -1.51 1.72
C THR A 55 25.31 -0.14 1.93
N GLY A 56 25.74 0.59 2.96
CA GLY A 56 25.34 1.99 3.20
C GLY A 56 25.89 2.96 2.14
N SER A 57 26.03 2.52 0.89
CA SER A 57 26.77 3.19 -0.18
C SER A 57 25.96 4.23 -0.95
N ILE A 58 24.66 4.39 -0.64
CA ILE A 58 23.95 5.59 -1.06
C ILE A 58 24.42 6.76 -0.17
N LYS A 59 25.54 7.37 -0.57
CA LYS A 59 25.85 8.74 -0.18
C LYS A 59 24.60 9.55 -0.49
N ARG A 60 24.04 10.24 0.52
CA ARG A 60 23.00 11.24 0.30
C ARG A 60 23.60 12.26 -0.66
N SER A 61 23.26 12.14 -1.94
CA SER A 61 23.76 13.04 -2.96
C SER A 61 23.35 14.44 -2.54
N ALA A 62 24.32 15.36 -2.45
CA ALA A 62 23.99 16.76 -2.30
C ALA A 62 23.00 17.11 -3.43
N PRO A 63 21.95 17.91 -3.18
CA PRO A 63 20.99 18.24 -4.22
C PRO A 63 21.74 18.83 -5.41
N ALA A 64 21.89 18.05 -6.49
CA ALA A 64 22.31 18.61 -7.75
C ALA A 64 21.26 19.66 -8.12
N PRO A 65 21.65 20.78 -8.75
CA PRO A 65 20.67 21.69 -9.31
C PRO A 65 19.77 20.87 -10.24
N VAL A 66 18.53 20.64 -9.78
CA VAL A 66 17.54 19.91 -10.56
C VAL A 66 17.26 20.81 -11.75
N ASP A 67 17.67 20.38 -12.94
CA ASP A 67 17.24 21.04 -14.16
C ASP A 67 15.70 21.12 -14.10
N PRO A 68 15.10 22.32 -14.07
CA PRO A 68 13.66 22.47 -13.98
C PRO A 68 12.94 21.71 -15.10
N GLN A 69 13.62 21.51 -16.24
CA GLN A 69 13.09 20.82 -17.41
C GLN A 69 13.22 19.29 -17.36
N SER A 70 13.92 18.75 -16.37
CA SER A 70 14.09 17.30 -16.17
C SER A 70 13.65 16.84 -14.78
N ALA A 71 12.93 17.70 -14.05
CA ALA A 71 12.51 17.40 -12.68
C ALA A 71 11.48 16.25 -12.66
N PRO A 72 11.63 15.26 -11.77
CA PRO A 72 10.61 14.24 -11.57
C PRO A 72 9.33 14.83 -10.95
N ASP A 73 8.19 14.18 -11.19
CA ASP A 73 6.87 14.64 -10.73
C ASP A 73 6.83 14.91 -9.22
N ASN A 74 7.49 14.06 -8.43
CA ASN A 74 7.54 14.21 -6.98
C ASN A 74 8.23 15.52 -6.53
N ALA A 75 9.19 16.04 -7.29
CA ALA A 75 9.86 17.30 -7.00
C ALA A 75 8.93 18.49 -7.31
N VAL A 76 8.20 18.43 -8.43
CA VAL A 76 7.20 19.44 -8.80
C VAL A 76 6.05 19.47 -7.79
N ILE A 77 5.54 18.29 -7.42
CA ILE A 77 4.51 18.13 -6.38
C ILE A 77 4.97 18.75 -5.05
N LEU A 78 6.21 18.47 -4.61
CA LEU A 78 6.77 19.04 -3.39
C LEU A 78 6.89 20.58 -3.48
N ALA A 79 7.37 21.13 -4.59
CA ALA A 79 7.45 22.58 -4.76
C ALA A 79 6.07 23.27 -4.70
N LYS A 80 5.06 22.61 -5.25
CA LYS A 80 3.66 23.09 -5.21
C LYS A 80 3.06 22.94 -3.82
N PHE A 81 3.39 21.88 -3.09
CA PHE A 81 3.06 21.73 -1.68
C PHE A 81 3.66 22.86 -0.84
N VAL A 82 4.93 23.21 -1.04
CA VAL A 82 5.56 24.34 -0.33
C VAL A 82 4.82 25.66 -0.61
N THR A 83 4.40 25.87 -1.85
CA THR A 83 3.60 27.04 -2.23
C THR A 83 2.24 27.04 -1.53
N LEU A 84 1.58 25.88 -1.43
CA LEU A 84 0.31 25.71 -0.71
C LEU A 84 0.47 26.04 0.78
N GLU A 85 1.50 25.53 1.44
CA GLU A 85 1.79 25.81 2.86
C GLU A 85 2.11 27.29 3.10
N GLN A 86 2.83 27.94 2.19
CA GLN A 86 3.16 29.37 2.29
C GLN A 86 1.91 30.27 2.25
N GLN A 87 0.81 29.77 1.67
CA GLN A 87 -0.47 30.46 1.68
C GLN A 87 -1.23 30.31 3.01
N ASN A 88 -0.64 29.74 4.07
CA ASN A 88 -1.20 29.67 5.43
C ASN A 88 -2.67 29.18 5.48
N GLY A 89 -3.09 28.31 4.55
CA GLY A 89 -4.46 27.82 4.48
C GLY A 89 -5.48 28.71 3.75
N HIS A 90 -5.05 29.82 3.11
CA HIS A 90 -5.92 30.65 2.27
C HIS A 90 -6.46 29.89 1.04
N ARG A 91 -5.68 28.95 0.50
CA ARG A 91 -6.15 27.99 -0.51
C ARG A 91 -6.08 26.57 0.05
N LYS A 92 -7.11 25.79 -0.23
CA LYS A 92 -7.20 24.38 0.16
C LYS A 92 -6.51 23.46 -0.85
N SER A 93 -6.39 23.91 -2.10
CA SER A 93 -5.78 23.15 -3.20
C SER A 93 -5.09 24.05 -4.22
N LEU A 94 -4.13 23.47 -4.94
CA LEU A 94 -3.41 24.09 -6.05
C LEU A 94 -3.27 23.10 -7.20
N ALA A 95 -3.38 23.59 -8.44
CA ALA A 95 -3.02 22.80 -9.60
C ALA A 95 -1.49 22.75 -9.78
N TRP A 96 -1.00 21.63 -10.29
CA TRP A 96 0.39 21.44 -10.67
C TRP A 96 0.48 20.77 -12.04
N GLU A 97 1.59 21.02 -12.71
CA GLU A 97 1.91 20.47 -14.02
C GLU A 97 3.42 20.32 -14.10
N ASN A 98 3.85 19.21 -14.70
CA ASN A 98 5.22 18.94 -15.04
C ASN A 98 5.34 18.81 -16.56
N THR A 99 5.85 19.86 -17.21
CA THR A 99 6.04 19.89 -18.66
C THR A 99 7.10 18.89 -19.14
N ALA A 100 7.99 18.43 -18.26
CA ALA A 100 9.03 17.45 -18.58
C ALA A 100 8.46 16.05 -18.83
N THR A 101 7.48 15.65 -18.02
CA THR A 101 6.86 14.31 -18.05
C THR A 101 5.47 14.33 -18.71
N GLY A 102 4.87 15.51 -18.88
CA GLY A 102 3.48 15.68 -19.31
C GLY A 102 2.47 15.38 -18.20
N SER A 103 2.91 15.11 -16.97
CA SER A 103 2.03 14.82 -15.85
C SER A 103 1.42 16.11 -15.26
N ARG A 104 0.19 16.03 -14.77
CA ARG A 104 -0.48 17.16 -14.10
C ARG A 104 -1.45 16.69 -13.02
N GLY A 105 -1.96 17.61 -12.22
CA GLY A 105 -3.00 17.28 -11.26
C GLY A 105 -3.30 18.39 -10.27
N ILE A 106 -3.96 18.01 -9.17
CA ILE A 106 -4.36 18.94 -8.11
C ILE A 106 -3.84 18.41 -6.78
N ILE A 107 -3.07 19.23 -6.07
CA ILE A 107 -2.61 18.96 -4.72
C ILE A 107 -3.50 19.68 -3.70
N SER A 108 -3.85 18.99 -2.61
CA SER A 108 -4.67 19.50 -1.51
C SER A 108 -4.09 19.12 -0.15
N ALA A 109 -4.13 20.03 0.81
CA ALA A 109 -3.68 19.75 2.18
C ALA A 109 -4.77 19.00 2.95
N LEU A 110 -4.40 17.97 3.71
CA LEU A 110 -5.37 17.17 4.48
C LEU A 110 -5.66 17.76 5.87
N GLY A 111 -4.98 18.85 6.27
CA GLY A 111 -5.14 19.53 7.56
C GLY A 111 -4.69 18.73 8.79
N GLN A 112 -4.49 17.41 8.64
CA GLN A 112 -3.99 16.52 9.67
C GLN A 112 -2.46 16.66 9.80
N PRO A 113 -1.92 16.74 11.03
CA PRO A 113 -0.48 16.65 11.24
C PRO A 113 0.02 15.27 10.81
N GLY A 114 1.15 15.24 10.13
CA GLY A 114 1.83 14.01 9.76
C GLY A 114 2.35 13.24 10.98
N LYS A 115 2.59 11.94 10.82
CA LYS A 115 3.05 11.04 11.89
C LYS A 115 4.59 10.99 11.98
N GLY A 116 5.25 12.10 11.66
CA GLY A 116 6.71 12.20 11.63
C GLY A 116 7.38 11.73 12.92
N LYS A 117 8.53 11.05 12.79
CA LYS A 117 9.22 10.36 13.90
C LYS A 117 10.18 11.23 14.72
N ALA A 118 10.35 12.51 14.44
CA ALA A 118 11.23 13.40 15.20
C ALA A 118 10.76 14.85 15.11
N ALA A 119 11.22 15.73 16.01
CA ALA A 119 10.82 17.10 16.34
C ALA A 119 10.68 18.15 15.19
N GLY A 120 10.04 17.80 14.08
CA GLY A 120 9.74 18.64 12.93
C GLY A 120 8.23 18.74 12.66
N THR A 121 7.84 19.72 11.87
CA THR A 121 6.47 19.87 11.39
C THR A 121 6.28 18.98 10.16
N CYS A 122 5.45 17.95 10.29
CA CYS A 122 5.03 17.12 9.17
C CYS A 122 3.58 17.42 8.80
N ARG A 123 3.29 17.43 7.50
CA ARG A 123 1.99 17.75 6.94
C ARG A 123 1.61 16.69 5.92
N LEU A 124 0.38 16.21 6.03
CA LEU A 124 -0.20 15.29 5.07
C LEU A 124 -0.89 16.07 3.95
N PHE A 125 -0.72 15.57 2.74
CA PHE A 125 -1.38 16.09 1.56
C PHE A 125 -1.83 14.94 0.67
N GLN A 126 -2.75 15.25 -0.23
CA GLN A 126 -3.22 14.36 -1.26
C GLN A 126 -3.07 15.06 -2.61
N THR A 127 -2.74 14.32 -3.65
CA THR A 127 -2.62 14.86 -5.00
C THR A 127 -3.13 13.86 -6.03
N THR A 128 -3.75 14.35 -7.09
CA THR A 128 -3.93 13.54 -8.30
C THR A 128 -2.68 13.64 -9.19
N ARG A 129 -2.41 12.60 -9.97
CA ARG A 129 -1.47 12.61 -11.09
C ARG A 129 -2.19 12.03 -12.30
N GLU A 130 -2.43 12.89 -13.28
CA GLU A 130 -2.91 12.59 -14.60
C GLU A 130 -1.71 12.53 -15.54
N SER A 131 -1.51 11.41 -16.20
CA SER A 131 -0.44 11.18 -17.16
C SER A 131 -0.92 10.20 -18.23
N PHE A 132 -0.08 9.91 -19.24
CA PHE A 132 -0.48 9.06 -20.37
C PHE A 132 -0.75 7.60 -19.95
N ASP A 133 -0.16 7.16 -18.85
CA ASP A 133 -0.35 5.86 -18.20
C ASP A 133 -1.65 5.78 -17.36
N GLY A 134 -2.33 6.91 -17.12
CA GLY A 134 -3.62 6.95 -16.42
C GLY A 134 -3.76 8.09 -15.42
N ILE A 135 -4.76 7.97 -14.55
CA ILE A 135 -5.03 8.93 -13.47
C ILE A 135 -4.97 8.18 -12.14
N GLY A 136 -4.06 8.59 -11.27
CA GLY A 136 -3.88 8.01 -9.94
C GLY A 136 -4.11 9.03 -8.83
N LEU A 137 -4.58 8.55 -7.68
CA LEU A 137 -4.68 9.34 -6.45
C LEU A 137 -3.51 8.98 -5.54
N TYR A 138 -2.76 10.00 -5.13
CA TYR A 138 -1.58 9.84 -4.31
C TYR A 138 -1.75 10.57 -2.98
N LYS A 139 -1.22 9.96 -1.93
CA LYS A 139 -1.08 10.55 -0.61
C LYS A 139 0.37 10.69 -0.24
N GLY A 140 0.72 11.86 0.27
CA GLY A 140 2.08 12.19 0.64
C GLY A 140 2.18 12.81 2.01
N GLU A 141 3.40 12.78 2.53
CA GLU A 141 3.81 13.51 3.72
C GLU A 141 5.05 14.32 3.38
N ALA A 142 5.02 15.60 3.71
CA ALA A 142 6.19 16.47 3.67
C ALA A 142 6.52 16.91 5.09
N CYS A 143 7.80 16.87 5.44
CA CYS A 143 8.30 17.23 6.76
C CYS A 143 9.33 18.35 6.66
N ARG A 144 9.31 19.24 7.64
CA ARG A 144 10.29 20.32 7.82
C ARG A 144 10.77 20.37 9.26
N TYR A 145 12.08 20.47 9.45
CA TYR A 145 12.70 20.67 10.76
C TYR A 145 13.09 22.14 10.92
N GLY A 146 12.41 22.88 11.81
CA GLY A 146 12.65 24.31 12.00
C GLY A 146 12.45 25.14 10.73
N ARG A 147 13.48 25.88 10.32
CA ARG A 147 13.47 26.73 9.10
C ARG A 147 14.09 26.04 7.86
N GLN A 148 14.37 24.74 7.93
CA GLN A 148 14.91 24.01 6.78
C GLN A 148 13.89 23.94 5.63
N PRO A 149 14.30 23.61 4.39
CA PRO A 149 13.36 23.31 3.32
C PRO A 149 12.44 22.13 3.71
N TRP A 150 11.24 22.11 3.14
CA TRP A 150 10.37 20.94 3.23
C TRP A 150 10.99 19.79 2.43
N VAL A 151 10.91 18.58 2.97
CA VAL A 151 11.38 17.36 2.33
C VAL A 151 10.23 16.38 2.25
N LEU A 152 10.03 15.79 1.07
CA LEU A 152 9.05 14.74 0.86
C LEU A 152 9.49 13.47 1.60
N SER A 153 8.68 13.02 2.56
CA SER A 153 8.93 11.83 3.37
C SER A 153 8.39 10.57 2.70
N PHE A 154 7.18 10.63 2.16
CA PHE A 154 6.66 9.60 1.27
C PHE A 154 5.64 10.20 0.29
N LEU A 155 5.42 9.47 -0.81
CA LEU A 155 4.32 9.65 -1.74
C LEU A 155 3.91 8.24 -2.19
N ARG A 156 2.66 7.86 -1.93
CA ARG A 156 2.12 6.54 -2.29
C ARG A 156 0.77 6.69 -2.96
N GLU A 157 0.47 5.78 -3.85
CA GLU A 157 -0.87 5.64 -4.43
C GLU A 157 -1.81 5.03 -3.38
N GLU A 158 -3.05 5.53 -3.29
CA GLU A 158 -4.11 5.02 -2.40
C GLU A 158 -5.10 4.11 -3.14
#